data_AF-A0A429A072-F1
#
_entry.id   AF-A0A429A072-F1
#
_cell.length_a   1.000
_cell.length_b   1.000
_cell.length_c   1.000
_cell.angle_alpha   90.00
_cell.angle_beta   90.00
_cell.angle_gamma   90.00
#
_symmetry.space_group_name_H-M   'P 1'
#
loop_
_entity.id
_entity.type
_entity.pdbx_description
1 polymer ?
#
loop_
_entity_poly.entity_id
_entity_poly.type
_entity_poly.pdbx_seq_one_letter_code
_entity_poly.pdbx_strand_id
1 'polypeptide(L)' 'MSGEHEFLRELKVEVEIELTEVEASHAEEAMRLPVTDWLFDPTNVEREEISLRGLRDAVEVLEDDSRPGGHVV' A
#
# COMPACT_ATOMS: atom_id res chain seq x y z
N MET A 1 17.32 15.75 5.49
CA MET A 1 17.72 14.76 4.47
C MET A 1 17.78 13.34 5.03
N SER A 2 18.64 12.99 6.01
CA SER A 2 18.72 11.58 6.48
C SER A 2 17.45 11.05 7.15
N GLY A 3 16.78 11.85 7.99
CA GLY A 3 15.58 11.41 8.71
C GLY A 3 14.34 11.30 7.82
N GLU A 4 14.28 12.04 6.71
CA GLU A 4 13.19 11.93 5.73
C GLU A 4 13.32 10.64 4.92
N HIS A 5 14.53 10.28 4.50
CA HIS A 5 14.78 8.99 3.85
C HIS A 5 14.53 7.80 4.79
N GLU A 6 14.81 7.95 6.10
CA GLU A 6 14.49 6.92 7.09
C GLU A 6 12.97 6.74 7.23
N PHE A 7 12.24 7.85 7.37
CA PHE A 7 10.78 7.84 7.40
C PHE A 7 10.15 7.21 6.15
N LEU A 8 10.62 7.56 4.95
CA LEU A 8 10.10 6.98 3.70
C LEU A 8 10.33 5.47 3.62
N ARG A 9 11.49 4.98 4.09
CA ARG A 9 11.77 3.54 4.15
C ARG A 9 10.85 2.82 5.14
N GLU A 10 10.65 3.39 6.33
CA GLU A 10 9.74 2.83 7.33
C GLU A 10 8.31 2.78 6.80
N LEU A 11 7.84 3.88 6.19
CA LEU A 11 6.53 3.94 5.58
C LEU A 11 6.37 2.91 4.46
N LYS A 12 7.39 2.72 3.61
CA LYS A 12 7.36 1.69 2.57
C LYS A 12 7.18 0.29 3.15
N VAL A 13 7.91 -0.03 4.21
CA VAL A 13 7.80 -1.34 4.89
C VAL A 13 6.40 -1.54 5.47
N GLU A 14 5.82 -0.52 6.11
CA GLU A 14 4.46 -0.61 6.66
C GLU A 14 3.43 -0.85 5.57
N VAL A 15 3.51 -0.11 4.46
CA VAL A 15 2.59 -0.26 3.32
C VAL A 15 2.71 -1.65 2.69
N GLU A 16 3.92 -2.23 2.61
CA GLU A 16 4.12 -3.60 2.12
C GLU A 16 3.52 -4.66 3.07
N ILE A 17 3.57 -4.42 4.39
CA ILE A 17 2.92 -5.27 5.38
C ILE A 17 1.40 -5.21 5.20
N GLU A 18 0.81 -4.02 5.17
CA GLU A 18 -0.65 -3.85 4.99
C GLU A 18 -1.13 -4.44 3.66
N LEU A 19 -0.38 -4.27 2.56
CA LEU A 19 -0.70 -4.92 1.28
C LEU A 19 -0.73 -6.44 1.40
N THR A 20 0.20 -7.03 2.16
CA THR A 20 0.23 -8.48 2.39
C THR A 20 -1.00 -8.93 3.17
N GLU A 21 -1.45 -8.16 4.16
CA GLU A 21 -2.65 -8.47 4.94
C GLU A 21 -3.93 -8.37 4.09
N VAL A 22 -4.03 -7.33 3.26
CA VAL A 22 -5.12 -7.13 2.31
C VAL A 22 -5.18 -8.28 1.31
N GLU A 23 -4.06 -8.68 0.72
CA GLU A 23 -3.99 -9.83 -0.19
C GLU A 23 -4.38 -11.15 0.51
N ALA A 24 -3.96 -11.34 1.76
CA ALA A 24 -4.30 -12.52 2.56
C ALA A 24 -5.77 -12.55 3.03
N SER A 25 -6.48 -11.44 2.96
CA SER A 25 -7.90 -11.36 3.33
C SER A 25 -8.82 -12.09 2.35
N HIS A 26 -8.37 -12.33 1.11
CA HIS A 26 -9.15 -12.93 0.04
C HIS A 26 -10.50 -12.23 -0.17
N ALA A 27 -10.50 -10.89 -0.22
CA ALA A 27 -11.71 -10.09 -0.38
C ALA A 27 -12.54 -10.51 -1.60
N GLU A 28 -11.90 -10.93 -2.70
CA GLU A 28 -12.60 -11.42 -3.90
C GLU A 28 -13.41 -12.70 -3.65
N GLU A 29 -13.00 -13.53 -2.68
CA GLU A 29 -13.75 -14.71 -2.25
C GLU A 29 -14.94 -14.29 -1.39
N ALA A 30 -14.74 -13.35 -0.46
CA ALA A 30 -15.81 -12.80 0.36
C ALA A 30 -16.92 -12.15 -0.50
N MET A 31 -16.57 -11.45 -1.59
CA MET A 31 -17.54 -10.88 -2.54
C MET A 31 -18.52 -11.90 -3.14
N ARG A 32 -18.13 -13.18 -3.21
CA ARG A 32 -18.96 -14.26 -3.78
C ARG A 32 -19.96 -14.82 -2.77
N LEU A 33 -19.81 -14.49 -1.49
CA LEU A 33 -20.72 -14.89 -0.43
C LEU A 33 -21.94 -13.96 -0.38
N PRO A 34 -23.07 -14.43 0.17
CA PRO A 34 -24.16 -13.55 0.56
C PRO A 34 -23.67 -12.47 1.53
N VAL A 35 -24.20 -11.25 1.41
CA VAL A 35 -23.82 -10.11 2.28
C VAL A 35 -23.99 -10.42 3.77
N THR A 36 -24.95 -11.28 4.13
CA THR A 36 -25.17 -11.72 5.51
C THR A 36 -24.03 -12.55 6.09
N ASP A 37 -23.19 -13.11 5.23
CA ASP A 37 -22.13 -14.05 5.59
C ASP A 37 -20.74 -13.39 5.49
N TRP A 38 -20.69 -12.11 5.15
CA TRP A 38 -19.47 -11.33 5.09
C TRP A 38 -18.91 -11.09 6.49
N LEU A 39 -17.63 -11.41 6.69
CA LEU A 39 -16.90 -11.04 7.92
C LEU A 39 -16.48 -9.57 7.93
N PHE A 40 -16.34 -8.97 6.74
CA PHE A 40 -15.98 -7.58 6.48
C PHE A 40 -16.54 -7.17 5.12
N ASP A 41 -16.64 -5.86 4.85
CA ASP A 41 -17.03 -5.37 3.52
C ASP A 41 -15.86 -5.51 2.53
N PRO A 42 -15.95 -6.40 1.53
CA PRO A 42 -14.86 -6.61 0.59
C PRO A 42 -14.58 -5.38 -0.29
N THR A 43 -15.55 -4.48 -0.47
CA THR A 43 -15.35 -3.21 -1.20
C THR A 43 -14.43 -2.27 -0.43
N ASN A 44 -14.47 -2.33 0.90
CA ASN A 44 -13.57 -1.54 1.72
C ASN A 44 -12.12 -2.04 1.57
N VAL A 45 -11.94 -3.35 1.52
CA VAL A 45 -10.63 -3.98 1.32
C VAL A 45 -10.07 -3.68 -0.08
N GLU A 46 -10.88 -3.77 -1.13
CA GLU A 46 -10.47 -3.39 -2.50
C GLU A 46 -10.02 -1.91 -2.55
N ARG A 47 -10.76 -1.03 -1.89
CA ARG A 47 -10.41 0.40 -1.81
C ARG A 47 -9.10 0.63 -1.06
N GLU A 48 -8.89 -0.09 0.02
CA GLU A 48 -7.65 -0.04 0.80
C GLU A 48 -6.47 -0.52 -0.04
N GLU A 49 -6.60 -1.64 -0.75
CA GLU A 49 -5.59 -2.16 -1.67
C GLU A 49 -5.17 -1.11 -2.71
N ILE A 50 -6.15 -0.49 -3.38
CA ILE A 50 -5.90 0.55 -4.39
C ILE A 50 -5.15 1.73 -3.77
N SER A 51 -5.54 2.14 -2.56
CA SER A 51 -4.93 3.26 -1.85
C SER A 51 -3.50 2.95 -1.45
N LEU A 52 -3.23 1.75 -0.95
CA LEU A 52 -1.91 1.29 -0.54
C LEU A 52 -0.95 1.13 -1.72
N ARG A 53 -1.41 0.58 -2.85
CA ARG A 53 -0.60 0.52 -4.08
C ARG A 53 -0.22 1.93 -4.55
N GLY A 54 -1.17 2.86 -4.54
CA GLY A 54 -0.89 4.26 -4.88
C GLY A 54 0.08 4.93 -3.90
N LEU A 55 -0.02 4.64 -2.61
CA LEU A 55 0.89 5.18 -1.59
C LEU A 55 2.30 4.61 -1.76
N ARG A 56 2.45 3.31 -2.00
CA ARG A 56 3.74 2.67 -2.27
C ARG A 56 4.43 3.33 -3.46
N ASP A 57 3.71 3.50 -4.57
CA ASP A 57 4.25 4.13 -5.78
C ASP A 57 4.66 5.59 -5.52
N ALA A 58 3.88 6.33 -4.71
CA ALA A 58 4.24 7.70 -4.31
C ALA A 58 5.49 7.74 -3.43
N VAL A 59 5.65 6.80 -2.49
CA VAL A 59 6.85 6.68 -1.65
C VAL A 59 8.07 6.37 -2.50
N GLU A 60 7.96 5.47 -3.48
CA GLU A 60 9.05 5.15 -4.41
C GLU A 60 9.55 6.38 -5.17
N VAL A 61 8.64 7.20 -5.69
CA VAL A 61 8.99 8.46 -6.37
C VAL A 61 9.76 9.41 -5.42
N LEU A 62 9.27 9.57 -4.19
CA LEU A 62 9.90 10.46 -3.21
C LEU A 62 11.27 9.94 -2.73
N GLU A 63 11.44 8.62 -2.61
CA GLU A 63 12.74 8.01 -2.29
C GLU A 63 13.77 8.24 -3.41
N ASP A 64 13.35 8.13 -4.67
CA ASP A 64 14.22 8.36 -5.83
C ASP A 64 14.62 9.83 -5.97
N ASP A 65 13.69 10.77 -5.78
CA ASP A 65 13.96 12.21 -5.76
C ASP A 65 14.90 12.63 -4.61
N SER A 66 14.85 11.90 -3.49
CA SER A 66 15.68 12.15 -2.30
C SER A 66 17.13 11.67 -2.46
N ARG A 67 17.45 10.89 -3.50
CA ARG A 67 18.82 10.38 -3.74
C ARG A 67 19.70 11.50 -4.34
N PRO A 68 20.87 11.80 -3.74
CA PRO A 68 21.77 12.81 -4.27
C PRO A 68 22.37 12.32 -5.61
N GLY A 69 21.74 12.75 -6.71
CA GLY A 69 22.12 12.38 -8.09
C GLY A 69 20.95 12.20 -9.07
N GLY A 70 19.69 12.20 -8.60
CA GLY A 70 18.51 11.92 -9.42
C GLY A 70 17.89 13.13 -10.14
N HIS A 71 18.66 13.87 -10.95
CA HIS A 71 18.06 14.68 -12.02
C HIS A 71 19.02 14.75 -13.20
N VAL A 72 18.94 13.77 -14.09
CA VAL A 72 19.43 13.88 -15.46
C VAL A 72 18.20 13.88 -16.35
N VAL A 73 17.95 15.05 -16.93
CA VAL A 73 16.87 15.38 -17.87
C VAL A 73 16.99 14.55 -19.15
#